data_AF-A0A960XSE2-F1
#
_entry.id   AF-A0A960XSE2-F1
#
_cell.length_a   1.000
_cell.length_b   1.000
_cell.length_c   1.000
_cell.angle_alpha   90.00
_cell.angle_beta   90.00
_cell.angle_gamma   90.00
#
_symmetry.space_group_name_H-M   'P 1'
#
loop_
_entity.id
_entity.type
_entity.pdbx_description
1 polymer ?
#
loop_
_entity_poly.entity_id
_entity_poly.type
_entity_poly.pdbx_seq_one_letter_code
_entity_poly.pdbx_strand_id
1 'polypeptide(L)' 'MAWCALGDSAWLFEPLDGGRIDRREAVLRMARLLESEPIPGMTDVVTAYETVAVHFDPADG' A
#
# COMPACT_ATOMS: atom_id res chain seq x y z
N MET A 1 -2.19 -11.29 2.58
CA MET A 1 -2.11 -9.83 2.41
C MET A 1 -3.52 -9.27 2.42
N ALA A 2 -3.79 -8.21 3.16
CA ALA A 2 -5.07 -7.52 3.15
C ALA A 2 -4.90 -6.14 2.53
N TRP A 3 -5.75 -5.82 1.58
CA TRP A 3 -5.99 -4.45 1.15
C TRP A 3 -7.32 -4.01 1.75
N CYS A 4 -7.35 -2.86 2.41
CA CYS A 4 -8.59 -2.26 2.89
C CYS A 4 -8.68 -0.79 2.47
N ALA A 5 -9.89 -0.30 2.30
CA ALA A 5 -10.10 1.12 2.00
C ALA A 5 -9.69 1.97 3.21
N LEU A 6 -9.00 3.08 2.95
CA LEU A 6 -8.63 4.09 3.93
C LEU A 6 -9.30 5.41 3.54
N GLY A 7 -10.55 5.58 4.01
CA GLY A 7 -11.40 6.67 3.51
C GLY A 7 -11.76 6.48 2.04
N ASP A 8 -11.97 7.60 1.34
CA ASP A 8 -12.52 7.60 -0.03
C ASP A 8 -11.46 7.68 -1.14
N SER A 9 -10.20 7.97 -0.78
CA SER A 9 -9.13 8.27 -1.74
C SER A 9 -7.85 7.47 -1.50
N ALA A 10 -7.91 6.42 -0.68
CA ALA A 10 -6.74 5.62 -0.38
C ALA A 10 -7.05 4.14 -0.12
N TRP A 11 -6.07 3.30 -0.43
CA TRP A 11 -6.03 1.89 -0.05
C TRP A 11 -4.87 1.65 0.91
N LEU A 12 -5.11 0.87 1.95
CA LEU A 12 -4.11 0.45 2.91
C LEU A 12 -3.76 -1.01 2.69
N PHE A 13 -2.48 -1.28 2.45
CA PHE A 13 -1.90 -2.60 2.44
C PHE A 13 -1.38 -2.97 3.83
N GLU A 14 -1.84 -4.11 4.31
CA GLU A 14 -1.34 -4.75 5.52
C GLU A 14 -0.83 -6.16 5.21
N PRO A 15 0.45 -6.46 5.51
CA PRO A 15 0.95 -7.82 5.44
C PRO A 15 0.14 -8.69 6.41
N LEU A 16 -0.66 -9.62 5.89
CA LEU A 16 -1.29 -10.65 6.72
C LEU A 16 -0.34 -11.83 6.81
N ASP A 17 0.26 -11.98 7.97
CA ASP A 17 1.19 -13.04 8.27
C ASP A 17 1.28 -13.16 9.80
N GLY A 18 1.07 -14.37 10.33
CA GLY A 18 1.10 -14.67 11.76
C GLY A 18 2.51 -14.73 12.36
N GLY A 19 3.44 -13.87 11.95
CA GLY A 19 4.81 -13.77 12.46
C GLY A 19 5.88 -14.58 11.70
N ARG A 20 5.58 -15.09 10.50
CA ARG A 20 6.50 -15.79 9.60
C ARG A 20 7.24 -14.87 8.62
N ILE A 21 6.75 -13.66 8.37
CA ILE A 21 7.35 -12.67 7.49
C ILE A 21 7.81 -11.46 8.31
N ASP A 22 8.99 -10.93 7.99
CA ASP A 22 9.37 -9.59 8.43
C ASP A 22 8.44 -8.56 7.75
N ARG A 23 7.46 -8.08 8.52
CA ARG A 23 6.41 -7.17 8.05
C ARG A 23 7.00 -5.87 7.49
N ARG A 24 8.08 -5.38 8.09
CA ARG A 24 8.78 -4.17 7.63
C ARG A 24 9.44 -4.42 6.28
N GLU A 25 10.09 -5.56 6.11
CA GLU A 25 10.67 -5.92 4.83
C GLU A 25 9.59 -6.07 3.74
N ALA A 26 8.45 -6.68 4.07
CA ALA A 26 7.33 -6.81 3.15
C ALA A 26 6.77 -5.45 2.71
N VAL A 27 6.62 -4.51 3.63
CA VAL A 27 6.21 -3.13 3.37
C VAL A 27 7.19 -2.41 2.44
N LEU A 28 8.49 -2.50 2.73
CA LEU A 28 9.51 -1.85 1.91
C LEU A 28 9.58 -2.44 0.50
N ARG A 29 9.40 -3.76 0.36
CA ARG A 29 9.32 -4.41 -0.96
C ARG A 29 8.07 -3.96 -1.73
N MET A 30 6.93 -3.86 -1.05
CA MET A 30 5.68 -3.41 -1.68
C MET A 30 5.77 -1.95 -2.13
N ALA A 31 6.31 -1.06 -1.29
CA ALA A 31 6.50 0.35 -1.65
C ALA A 31 7.40 0.49 -2.89
N ARG A 32 8.55 -0.20 -2.92
CA ARG A 32 9.44 -0.21 -4.09
C ARG A 32 8.77 -0.73 -5.35
N LEU A 33 7.93 -1.76 -5.22
CA LEU A 33 7.18 -2.31 -6.35
C LEU A 33 6.21 -1.27 -6.91
N LEU A 34 5.46 -0.59 -6.05
CA LEU A 34 4.51 0.46 -6.44
C LEU A 34 5.21 1.69 -7.02
N GLU A 35 6.39 2.04 -6.52
CA GLU A 35 7.22 3.10 -7.10
C GLU A 35 7.75 2.73 -8.49
N SER A 36 8.14 1.46 -8.70
CA SER A 36 8.65 0.99 -10.00
C SER A 36 7.56 0.70 -11.02
N GLU A 37 6.39 0.29 -10.55
CA GLU A 37 5.24 -0.14 -11.35
C GLU A 37 3.96 0.52 -10.78
N PRO A 38 3.79 1.84 -10.99
CA PRO A 38 2.66 2.58 -10.45
C PRO A 38 1.35 2.08 -11.06
N ILE A 39 0.35 1.90 -10.21
CA ILE A 39 -1.00 1.54 -10.63
C ILE A 39 -1.64 2.78 -11.29
N PRO A 40 -2.38 2.65 -12.41
CA PRO A 40 -3.11 3.78 -12.99
C PRO A 40 -4.01 4.48 -11.96
N GLY A 41 -3.98 5.82 -11.94
CA GLY A 41 -4.74 6.63 -10.98
C GLY A 41 -4.08 6.78 -9.61
N MET A 42 -2.98 6.08 -9.33
CA MET A 42 -2.19 6.28 -8.11
C MET A 42 -1.49 7.63 -8.13
N THR A 43 -1.64 8.40 -7.06
CA THR A 43 -1.04 9.73 -6.93
C THR A 43 0.12 9.76 -5.96
N ASP A 44 0.10 8.91 -4.93
CA ASP A 44 1.12 8.88 -3.89
C ASP A 44 1.18 7.53 -3.17
N VAL A 45 2.34 7.22 -2.58
CA VAL A 45 2.59 6.01 -1.79
C VAL A 45 3.28 6.40 -0.49
N VAL A 46 2.66 6.07 0.64
CA VAL A 46 3.17 6.39 1.97
C VAL A 46 3.41 5.12 2.76
N THR A 47 4.62 4.93 3.25
CA THR A 47 4.93 3.83 4.18
C THR A 47 4.68 4.26 5.62
N ALA A 48 3.98 3.43 6.40
CA ALA A 48 3.65 3.71 7.80
C ALA A 48 3.92 2.47 8.67
N TYR A 49 5.12 2.41 9.25
CA TYR A 49 5.60 1.32 10.10
C TYR A 49 5.52 -0.07 9.43
N GLU A 50 4.36 -0.74 9.52
CA GLU A 50 4.09 -2.08 8.99
C GLU A 50 2.97 -2.09 7.96
N THR A 51 2.63 -0.92 7.38
CA THR A 51 1.62 -0.78 6.34
C THR A 51 2.11 0.13 5.19
N VAL A 52 1.42 0.05 4.06
CA VAL A 52 1.58 0.99 2.92
C VAL A 52 0.22 1.58 2.60
N ALA A 53 0.11 2.91 2.61
CA ALA A 53 -1.04 3.62 2.07
C ALA A 53 -0.75 4.00 0.62
N VAL A 54 -1.73 3.77 -0.25
CA VAL A 54 -1.70 4.10 -1.67
C VAL A 54 -2.82 5.09 -1.92
N HIS A 55 -2.48 6.31 -2.27
CA HIS A 55 -3.46 7.35 -2.59
C HIS A 55 -3.81 7.31 -4.07
N PHE A 56 -5.06 7.62 -4.39
CA PHE A 56 -5.55 7.74 -5.76
C PHE A 56 -6.42 9.00 -5.91
N ASP A 57 -6.56 9.51 -7.13
CA ASP A 57 -7.52 10.58 -7.43
C ASP A 57 -8.92 9.97 -7.61
N PRO A 58 -9.91 10.31 -6.76
CA PRO A 58 -11.27 9.80 -6.88
C PRO A 58 -12.00 10.33 -8.13
N ALA A 59 -11.43 11.26 -8.90
CA ALA A 59 -12.00 11.72 -10.16
C ALA A 59 -12.14 10.61 -11.23
N ASP A 60 -11.44 9.48 -11.06
CA ASP A 60 -11.53 8.28 -11.91
C ASP A 60 -12.28 7.08 -11.24
N GLY A 61 -13.07 7.34 -10.17
CA GLY A 61 -13.84 6.32 -9.42
C GLY A 61 -15.22 6.00 -9.97
#